data_AF-A0A7S1CZ51-F1
#
_entry.id   AF-A0A7S1CZ51-F1
#
_cell.length_a   1.000
_cell.length_b   1.000
_cell.length_c   1.000
_cell.angle_alpha   90.00
_cell.angle_beta   90.00
_cell.angle_gamma   90.00
#
_symmetry.space_group_name_H-M   'P 1'
#
loop_
_entity.id
_entity.type
_entity.pdbx_description
1 polymer ?
#
loop_
_entity_poly.entity_id
_entity_poly.type
_entity_poly.pdbx_seq_one_letter_code
_entity_poly.pdbx_strand_id
1 'polypeptide(L)'
;INIIIQNQTMIAQMPHAADLNDVMSAIEAMRIQEESSYQCPDYLSKSEEDGSALPVNEECRRKMAEWCYQVVDYCKFSRETVAIAMSLIDRYLASNQGREALANRKLFQLAAMTSLYSAVKVHEPEAMEPKTIAGLSRGAYNEDQVTAMELEVLGAIGWRMNPPTPLAFVHHCLALLPDGSMSMSDREAILEIAKFQTELAVHDYSFVHIDASKIALAAV
;
A
#
# COMPACT_ATOMS: atom_id res chain seq x y z
N ILE A 1 -38.66 11.17 27.25
CA ILE A 1 -38.78 12.39 26.40
C ILE A 1 -37.52 13.27 26.44
N ASN A 2 -36.56 13.05 27.36
CA ASN A 2 -35.26 13.76 27.36
C ASN A 2 -34.07 12.97 26.77
N ILE A 3 -34.30 11.92 25.98
CA ILE A 3 -33.22 11.12 25.34
C ILE A 3 -33.19 11.34 23.81
N ILE A 4 -34.15 12.07 23.25
CA ILE A 4 -34.27 12.26 21.79
C ILE A 4 -33.72 13.63 21.32
N ILE A 5 -33.38 14.56 22.22
CA ILE A 5 -33.00 15.93 21.84
C ILE A 5 -31.48 16.17 21.73
N GLN A 6 -30.62 15.29 22.25
CA GLN A 6 -29.16 15.47 22.08
C GLN A 6 -28.59 14.90 20.77
N ASN A 7 -29.42 14.27 19.93
CA ASN A 7 -29.01 13.72 18.63
C ASN A 7 -29.19 14.70 17.45
N GLN A 8 -29.26 16.01 17.73
CA GLN A 8 -29.55 17.04 16.72
C GLN A 8 -28.54 18.19 16.66
N THR A 9 -27.28 17.96 17.07
CA THR A 9 -26.23 18.99 16.94
C THR A 9 -24.87 18.42 16.55
N MET A 10 -24.84 17.63 15.48
CA MET A 10 -23.67 17.60 14.59
C MET A 10 -24.11 18.19 13.26
N ILE A 11 -24.21 19.51 13.26
CA ILE A 11 -24.27 20.31 12.04
C ILE A 11 -22.99 19.99 11.27
N ALA A 12 -23.14 19.58 10.01
CA ALA A 12 -22.07 19.55 9.02
C ALA A 12 -21.33 20.89 9.08
N GLN A 13 -20.19 20.89 9.76
CA GLN A 13 -19.31 22.05 9.79
C GLN A 13 -18.42 21.93 8.57
N MET A 14 -18.51 22.96 7.72
CA MET A 14 -17.54 23.26 6.66
C MET A 14 -16.14 22.89 7.15
N PRO A 15 -15.30 22.16 6.38
CA PRO A 15 -13.89 22.14 6.67
C PRO A 15 -13.45 23.60 6.77
N HIS A 16 -12.95 23.97 7.94
CA HIS A 16 -12.52 25.35 8.19
C HIS A 16 -11.50 25.73 7.09
N ALA A 17 -11.38 26.98 6.67
CA ALA A 17 -10.41 27.33 5.62
C ALA A 17 -8.96 26.90 5.97
N ALA A 18 -8.66 26.72 7.26
CA ALA A 18 -7.44 26.09 7.76
C ALA A 18 -7.35 24.59 7.40
N ASP A 19 -8.45 23.84 7.54
CA ASP A 19 -8.58 22.41 7.21
C ASP A 19 -8.37 22.13 5.71
N LEU A 20 -8.90 22.99 4.83
CA LEU A 20 -8.68 22.84 3.38
C LEU A 20 -7.21 23.07 2.98
N ASN A 21 -6.56 24.08 3.58
CA ASN A 21 -5.13 24.33 3.34
C ASN A 21 -4.25 23.19 3.86
N ASP A 22 -4.64 22.57 4.97
CA ASP A 22 -3.95 21.40 5.53
C ASP A 22 -4.09 20.18 4.61
N VAL A 23 -5.30 19.92 4.09
CA VAL A 23 -5.54 18.87 3.07
C VAL A 23 -4.71 19.12 1.81
N MET A 24 -4.69 20.35 1.31
CA MET A 24 -3.90 20.71 0.12
C MET A 24 -2.40 20.55 0.38
N SER A 25 -1.91 20.92 1.56
CA SER A 25 -0.50 20.75 1.95
C SER A 25 -0.13 19.27 2.08
N ALA A 26 -1.04 18.44 2.60
CA ALA A 26 -0.85 16.99 2.66
C ALA A 26 -0.76 16.37 1.27
N ILE A 27 -1.68 16.75 0.36
CA ILE A 27 -1.64 16.31 -1.06
C ILE A 27 -0.30 16.69 -1.70
N GLU A 28 0.14 17.94 -1.53
CA GLU A 28 1.40 18.40 -2.10
C GLU A 28 2.60 17.62 -1.56
N ALA A 29 2.65 17.38 -0.25
CA ALA A 29 3.71 16.58 0.37
C ALA A 29 3.73 15.14 -0.17
N MET A 30 2.57 14.50 -0.31
CA MET A 30 2.46 13.15 -0.89
C MET A 30 2.88 13.13 -2.37
N ARG A 31 2.53 14.16 -3.15
CA ARG A 31 2.95 14.28 -4.55
C ARG A 31 4.46 14.42 -4.70
N ILE A 32 5.08 15.25 -3.85
CA ILE A 32 6.54 15.37 -3.81
C ILE A 32 7.19 14.02 -3.46
N GLN A 33 6.58 13.25 -2.55
CA GLN A 33 7.08 11.92 -2.17
C GLN A 33 7.02 10.91 -3.32
N GLU A 34 5.88 10.78 -4.03
CA GLU A 34 5.74 9.85 -5.16
C GLU A 34 6.65 10.24 -6.35
N GLU A 35 6.82 11.54 -6.62
CA GLU A 35 7.65 12.03 -7.72
C GLU A 35 9.17 11.98 -7.43
N SER A 36 9.58 11.73 -6.17
CA SER A 36 10.99 11.71 -5.79
C SER A 36 11.45 10.39 -5.17
N SER A 37 11.05 10.14 -3.93
CA SER A 37 11.65 9.15 -3.04
C SER A 37 10.96 7.79 -3.09
N TYR A 38 9.77 7.73 -3.68
CA TYR A 38 8.92 6.54 -3.74
C TYR A 38 8.66 6.04 -5.16
N GLN A 39 9.38 6.57 -6.15
CA GLN A 39 9.28 6.11 -7.54
C GLN A 39 9.61 4.61 -7.64
N CYS A 40 8.80 3.89 -8.40
CA CYS A 40 9.03 2.50 -8.77
C CYS A 40 9.00 2.37 -10.29
N PRO A 41 10.15 2.19 -10.97
CA PRO A 41 10.15 1.92 -12.40
C PRO A 41 9.59 0.53 -12.69
N ASP A 42 9.22 0.30 -13.94
CA ASP A 42 8.95 -1.05 -14.43
C ASP A 42 10.25 -1.89 -14.36
N TYR A 43 10.28 -2.84 -13.42
CA TYR A 43 11.44 -3.67 -13.11
C TYR A 43 11.35 -5.08 -13.69
N LEU A 44 10.19 -5.51 -14.19
CA LEU A 44 9.99 -6.78 -14.87
C LEU A 44 10.19 -6.68 -16.40
N SER A 45 9.84 -5.56 -17.04
CA SER A 45 10.00 -5.42 -18.51
C SER A 45 11.45 -5.39 -18.96
N LYS A 46 12.36 -4.81 -18.16
CA LYS A 46 13.81 -4.78 -18.44
C LYS A 46 14.43 -6.17 -18.63
N SER A 47 13.77 -7.22 -18.16
CA SER A 47 14.26 -8.59 -18.31
C SER A 47 13.92 -9.24 -19.65
N GLU A 48 12.88 -8.75 -20.34
CA GLU A 48 12.47 -9.28 -21.64
C GLU A 48 13.43 -8.81 -22.75
N GLU A 49 14.05 -7.64 -22.60
CA GLU A 49 14.98 -7.07 -23.57
C GLU A 49 16.32 -7.83 -23.67
N ASP A 50 16.78 -8.47 -22.58
CA ASP A 50 18.05 -9.24 -22.55
C ASP A 50 17.87 -10.73 -22.93
N GLY A 51 16.65 -11.13 -23.35
CA GLY A 51 16.35 -12.48 -23.84
C GLY A 51 16.41 -13.59 -22.77
N SER A 52 16.71 -13.29 -21.51
CA SER A 52 16.66 -14.24 -20.40
C SER A 52 15.41 -14.02 -19.55
N ALA A 53 14.41 -14.91 -19.67
CA ALA A 53 13.21 -14.84 -18.85
C ALA A 53 13.58 -15.01 -17.36
N LEU A 54 13.26 -14.00 -16.54
CA LEU A 54 13.43 -14.10 -15.09
C LEU A 54 12.47 -15.15 -14.52
N PRO A 55 12.90 -15.90 -13.49
CA PRO A 55 12.00 -16.80 -12.78
C PRO A 55 10.80 -16.09 -12.15
N VAL A 56 10.99 -14.86 -11.65
CA VAL A 56 9.90 -14.03 -11.10
C VAL A 56 9.28 -13.20 -12.22
N ASN A 57 7.96 -13.27 -12.33
CA ASN A 57 7.16 -12.54 -13.31
C ASN A 57 5.93 -11.91 -12.64
N GLU A 58 5.11 -11.22 -13.42
CA GLU A 58 3.90 -10.53 -12.94
C GLU A 58 2.97 -11.46 -12.17
N GLU A 59 2.83 -12.70 -12.64
CA GLU A 59 2.00 -13.72 -12.00
C GLU A 59 2.50 -14.11 -10.60
N CYS A 60 3.82 -14.15 -10.39
CA CYS A 60 4.39 -14.39 -9.05
C CYS A 60 4.06 -13.21 -8.11
N ARG A 61 4.15 -11.98 -8.61
CA ARG A 61 3.85 -10.75 -7.88
C ARG A 61 2.37 -10.65 -7.51
N ARG A 62 1.48 -10.93 -8.46
CA ARG A 62 0.02 -10.99 -8.26
C ARG A 62 -0.37 -11.99 -7.17
N LYS A 63 0.20 -13.21 -7.20
CA LYS A 63 -0.04 -14.23 -6.17
C LYS A 63 0.40 -13.79 -4.77
N MET A 64 1.52 -13.07 -4.67
CA MET A 64 1.95 -12.52 -3.38
C MET A 64 1.05 -11.39 -2.90
N ALA A 65 0.54 -10.53 -3.79
CA ALA A 65 -0.46 -9.52 -3.43
C ALA A 65 -1.74 -10.17 -2.89
N GLU A 66 -2.26 -11.22 -3.56
CA GLU A 66 -3.40 -12.02 -3.08
C GLU A 66 -3.16 -12.65 -1.71
N TRP A 67 -1.98 -13.23 -1.53
CA TRP A 67 -1.61 -13.79 -0.24
C TRP A 67 -1.54 -12.71 0.85
N CYS A 68 -1.00 -11.52 0.56
CA CYS A 68 -0.97 -10.41 1.50
C CYS A 68 -2.38 -9.99 1.94
N TYR A 69 -3.33 -9.86 1.00
CA TYR A 69 -4.73 -9.58 1.34
C TYR A 69 -5.36 -10.66 2.23
N GLN A 70 -5.13 -11.94 1.91
CA GLN A 70 -5.62 -13.04 2.74
C GLN A 70 -5.09 -12.98 4.18
N VAL A 71 -3.81 -12.58 4.36
CA VAL A 71 -3.20 -12.46 5.69
C VAL A 71 -3.77 -11.27 6.46
N VAL A 72 -3.86 -10.08 5.85
CA VAL A 72 -4.43 -8.92 6.56
C VAL A 72 -5.90 -9.12 6.89
N ASP A 73 -6.68 -9.77 6.01
CA ASP A 73 -8.08 -10.08 6.27
C ASP A 73 -8.24 -11.06 7.44
N TYR A 74 -7.39 -12.10 7.48
CA TYR A 74 -7.39 -13.06 8.58
C TYR A 74 -7.01 -12.40 9.92
N CYS A 75 -6.01 -11.53 9.91
CA CYS A 75 -5.53 -10.79 11.07
C CYS A 75 -6.41 -9.57 11.42
N LYS A 76 -7.37 -9.20 10.57
CA LYS A 76 -8.21 -7.99 10.68
C LYS A 76 -7.41 -6.68 10.68
N PHE A 77 -6.31 -6.66 9.94
CA PHE A 77 -5.53 -5.47 9.66
C PHE A 77 -6.13 -4.65 8.51
N SER A 78 -5.68 -3.41 8.36
CA SER A 78 -6.11 -2.56 7.25
C SER A 78 -5.65 -3.16 5.92
N ARG A 79 -6.55 -3.20 4.94
CA ARG A 79 -6.19 -3.55 3.55
C ARG A 79 -5.24 -2.54 2.92
N GLU A 80 -5.21 -1.31 3.40
CA GLU A 80 -4.21 -0.30 2.98
C GLU A 80 -2.78 -0.73 3.30
N THR A 81 -2.58 -1.51 4.38
CA THR A 81 -1.28 -2.08 4.74
C THR A 81 -0.71 -2.98 3.64
N VAL A 82 -1.57 -3.59 2.82
CA VAL A 82 -1.13 -4.33 1.63
C VAL A 82 -0.60 -3.39 0.55
N ALA A 83 -1.23 -2.25 0.30
CA ALA A 83 -0.72 -1.26 -0.65
C ALA A 83 0.69 -0.78 -0.24
N ILE A 84 0.88 -0.55 1.06
CA ILE A 84 2.20 -0.20 1.62
C ILE A 84 3.18 -1.34 1.43
N ALA A 85 2.85 -2.56 1.84
CA ALA A 85 3.69 -3.74 1.69
C ALA A 85 4.12 -3.98 0.24
N MET A 86 3.17 -3.84 -0.70
CA MET A 86 3.43 -3.98 -2.13
C MET A 86 4.38 -2.88 -2.63
N SER A 87 4.22 -1.63 -2.19
CA SER A 87 5.20 -0.56 -2.47
C SER A 87 6.60 -0.85 -1.92
N LEU A 88 6.72 -1.52 -0.76
CA LEU A 88 8.04 -1.89 -0.22
C LEU A 88 8.71 -2.94 -1.11
N ILE A 89 8.02 -4.04 -1.44
CA ILE A 89 8.58 -5.13 -2.24
C ILE A 89 8.86 -4.68 -3.67
N ASP A 90 7.97 -3.90 -4.29
CA ASP A 90 8.14 -3.44 -5.67
C ASP A 90 9.38 -2.53 -5.78
N ARG A 91 9.57 -1.58 -4.85
CA ARG A 91 10.78 -0.73 -4.81
C ARG A 91 12.06 -1.52 -4.46
N TYR A 92 11.95 -2.53 -3.60
CA TYR A 92 13.07 -3.43 -3.34
C TYR A 92 13.48 -4.17 -4.61
N LEU A 93 12.54 -4.75 -5.36
CA LEU A 93 12.81 -5.46 -6.61
C LEU A 93 13.35 -4.55 -7.71
N ALA A 94 12.96 -3.27 -7.72
CA ALA A 94 13.52 -2.26 -8.61
C ALA A 94 14.96 -1.83 -8.25
N SER A 95 15.45 -2.17 -7.05
CA SER A 95 16.79 -1.83 -6.59
C SER A 95 17.86 -2.81 -7.10
N ASN A 96 19.14 -2.42 -6.97
CA ASN A 96 20.25 -3.32 -7.32
C ASN A 96 20.30 -4.57 -6.43
N GLN A 97 19.87 -4.46 -5.17
CA GLN A 97 19.83 -5.55 -4.19
C GLN A 97 18.73 -6.56 -4.55
N GLY A 98 17.56 -6.08 -5.00
CA GLY A 98 16.43 -6.94 -5.37
C GLY A 98 16.63 -7.81 -6.62
N ARG A 99 17.71 -7.60 -7.39
CA ARG A 99 18.01 -8.41 -8.59
C ARG A 99 18.18 -9.90 -8.29
N GLU A 100 18.73 -10.25 -7.13
CA GLU A 100 18.84 -11.66 -6.74
C GLU A 100 17.46 -12.26 -6.45
N ALA A 101 16.56 -11.50 -5.83
CA ALA A 101 15.20 -11.93 -5.57
C ALA A 101 14.42 -12.17 -6.87
N LEU A 102 14.62 -11.32 -7.88
CA LEU A 102 14.06 -11.51 -9.22
C LEU A 102 14.54 -12.81 -9.91
N ALA A 103 15.77 -13.23 -9.63
CA ALA A 103 16.35 -14.47 -10.14
C ALA A 103 15.97 -15.72 -9.31
N ASN A 104 15.33 -15.56 -8.14
CA ASN A 104 15.06 -16.65 -7.21
C ASN A 104 13.68 -16.52 -6.55
N ARG A 105 12.71 -17.34 -7.00
CA ARG A 105 11.33 -17.34 -6.48
C ARG A 105 11.22 -17.53 -4.97
N LYS A 106 12.13 -18.27 -4.33
CA LYS A 106 12.13 -18.42 -2.86
C LYS A 106 12.54 -17.13 -2.17
N LEU A 107 13.59 -16.49 -2.68
CA LEU A 107 14.06 -15.22 -2.14
C LEU A 107 13.03 -14.11 -2.35
N PHE A 108 12.40 -14.06 -3.53
CA PHE A 108 11.25 -13.19 -3.79
C PHE A 108 10.09 -13.43 -2.81
N GLN A 109 9.70 -14.68 -2.58
CA GLN A 109 8.63 -14.99 -1.62
C GLN A 109 9.00 -14.51 -0.21
N LEU A 110 10.23 -14.78 0.25
CA LEU A 110 10.71 -14.32 1.55
C LEU A 110 10.69 -12.78 1.64
N ALA A 111 11.15 -12.07 0.60
CA ALA A 111 11.12 -10.61 0.54
C ALA A 111 9.69 -10.05 0.59
N ALA A 112 8.75 -10.66 -0.15
CA ALA A 112 7.35 -10.25 -0.15
C ALA A 112 6.67 -10.48 1.21
N MET A 113 6.89 -11.65 1.83
CA MET A 113 6.39 -11.94 3.18
C MET A 113 6.96 -10.98 4.22
N THR A 114 8.26 -10.66 4.11
CA THR A 114 8.95 -9.75 5.02
C THR A 114 8.52 -8.30 4.83
N SER A 115 8.20 -7.91 3.59
CA SER A 115 7.64 -6.59 3.29
C SER A 115 6.28 -6.40 3.96
N LEU A 116 5.40 -7.41 3.93
CA LEU A 116 4.14 -7.39 4.66
C LEU A 116 4.35 -7.29 6.17
N TYR A 117 5.23 -8.12 6.73
CA TYR A 117 5.59 -8.07 8.14
C TYR A 117 6.08 -6.68 8.57
N SER A 118 6.94 -6.07 7.76
CA SER A 118 7.49 -4.73 8.03
C SER A 118 6.41 -3.65 7.95
N ALA A 119 5.49 -3.74 6.98
CA ALA A 119 4.36 -2.84 6.87
C ALA A 119 3.41 -2.95 8.08
N VAL A 120 3.04 -4.17 8.47
CA VAL A 120 2.22 -4.43 9.67
C VAL A 120 2.89 -3.86 10.92
N LYS A 121 4.19 -4.12 11.11
CA LYS A 121 4.94 -3.62 12.28
C LYS A 121 4.89 -2.10 12.42
N VAL A 122 4.85 -1.37 11.31
CA VAL A 122 4.89 0.11 11.30
C VAL A 122 3.49 0.73 11.33
N HIS A 123 2.53 0.14 10.64
CA HIS A 123 1.23 0.78 10.34
C HIS A 123 0.05 0.20 11.10
N GLU A 124 0.19 -0.98 11.71
CA GLU A 124 -0.88 -1.59 12.50
C GLU A 124 -0.66 -1.40 14.01
N PRO A 125 -1.74 -1.25 14.79
CA PRO A 125 -1.62 -1.09 16.24
C PRO A 125 -1.12 -2.36 16.94
N GLU A 126 -1.41 -3.52 16.37
CA GLU A 126 -0.96 -4.82 16.89
C GLU A 126 0.22 -5.32 16.07
N ALA A 127 1.38 -5.42 16.73
CA ALA A 127 2.57 -5.93 16.08
C ALA A 127 2.45 -7.45 15.84
N MET A 128 2.76 -7.89 14.63
CA MET A 128 2.99 -9.31 14.33
C MET A 128 4.41 -9.69 14.77
N GLU A 129 4.58 -10.79 15.50
CA GLU A 129 5.91 -11.33 15.82
C GLU A 129 6.55 -11.96 14.56
N PRO A 130 7.89 -11.87 14.38
CA PRO A 130 8.57 -12.50 13.25
C PRO A 130 8.36 -14.02 13.19
N LYS A 131 8.15 -14.67 14.34
CA LYS A 131 7.76 -16.08 14.43
C LYS A 131 6.43 -16.38 13.73
N THR A 132 5.47 -15.46 13.84
CA THR A 132 4.13 -15.61 13.27
C THR A 132 4.21 -15.56 11.75
N ILE A 133 4.88 -14.55 11.17
CA ILE A 133 5.03 -14.46 9.71
C ILE A 133 5.84 -15.64 9.16
N ALA A 134 6.90 -16.07 9.86
CA ALA A 134 7.67 -17.26 9.49
C ALA A 134 6.78 -18.53 9.51
N GLY A 135 5.90 -18.65 10.51
CA GLY A 135 4.93 -19.73 10.61
C GLY A 135 3.96 -19.81 9.43
N LEU A 136 3.57 -18.67 8.84
CA LEU A 136 2.71 -18.64 7.64
C LEU A 136 3.37 -19.25 6.40
N SER A 137 4.71 -19.35 6.39
CA SER A 137 5.47 -20.02 5.33
C SER A 137 5.39 -21.55 5.39
N ARG A 138 4.72 -22.12 6.41
CA ARG A 138 4.64 -23.57 6.67
C ARG A 138 6.03 -24.21 6.82
N GLY A 139 6.95 -23.49 7.45
CA GLY A 139 8.32 -23.95 7.71
C GLY A 139 9.30 -23.76 6.53
N ALA A 140 8.92 -23.01 5.49
CA ALA A 140 9.85 -22.67 4.42
C ALA A 140 10.94 -21.68 4.87
N TYR A 141 10.61 -20.81 5.84
CA TYR A 141 11.51 -19.81 6.40
C TYR A 141 11.47 -19.81 7.93
N ASN A 142 12.59 -19.43 8.54
CA ASN A 142 12.71 -19.21 9.98
C ASN A 142 12.79 -17.70 10.32
N GLU A 143 12.75 -17.39 11.61
CA GLU A 143 12.76 -16.02 12.14
C GLU A 143 14.03 -15.24 11.75
N ASP A 144 15.19 -15.90 11.76
CA ASP A 144 16.47 -15.28 11.39
C ASP A 144 16.49 -14.86 9.92
N GLN A 145 15.92 -15.68 9.04
CA GLN A 145 15.78 -15.37 7.61
C GLN A 145 14.85 -14.19 7.36
N VAL A 146 13.72 -14.11 8.09
CA VAL A 146 12.81 -12.96 8.02
C VAL A 146 13.50 -11.69 8.50
N THR A 147 14.24 -11.76 9.61
CA THR A 147 14.94 -10.60 10.18
C THR A 147 16.08 -10.12 9.29
N ALA A 148 16.85 -11.05 8.69
CA ALA A 148 17.90 -10.71 7.74
C ALA A 148 17.33 -10.05 6.47
N MET A 149 16.25 -10.62 5.93
CA MET A 149 15.55 -10.05 4.78
C MET A 149 14.94 -8.68 5.10
N GLU A 150 14.46 -8.46 6.34
CA GLU A 150 13.90 -7.17 6.75
C GLU A 150 14.98 -6.09 6.64
N LEU A 151 16.17 -6.35 7.18
CA LEU A 151 17.29 -5.42 7.09
C LEU A 151 17.71 -5.14 5.64
N GLU A 152 17.70 -6.17 4.79
CA GLU A 152 18.03 -6.04 3.37
C GLU A 152 17.02 -5.18 2.61
N VAL A 153 15.72 -5.48 2.75
CA VAL A 153 14.62 -4.73 2.12
C VAL A 153 14.65 -3.28 2.59
N LEU A 154 14.69 -3.05 3.91
CA LEU A 154 14.70 -1.71 4.49
C LEU A 154 15.93 -0.90 4.09
N GLY A 155 17.10 -1.55 4.05
CA GLY A 155 18.34 -0.94 3.59
C GLY A 155 18.25 -0.50 2.12
N ALA A 156 17.71 -1.35 1.25
CA ALA A 156 17.57 -1.08 -0.18
C ALA A 156 16.62 0.10 -0.48
N ILE A 157 15.51 0.21 0.25
CA ILE A 157 14.55 1.32 0.09
C ILE A 157 14.93 2.57 0.91
N GLY A 158 16.06 2.54 1.61
CA GLY A 158 16.53 3.64 2.45
C GLY A 158 15.58 3.98 3.60
N TRP A 159 14.98 2.96 4.23
CA TRP A 159 14.05 3.08 5.36
C TRP A 159 12.77 3.88 5.08
N ARG A 160 12.43 4.08 3.80
CA ARG A 160 11.25 4.81 3.36
C ARG A 160 9.99 3.94 3.42
N MET A 161 9.42 3.86 4.61
CA MET A 161 8.32 2.94 4.98
C MET A 161 6.91 3.51 4.90
N ASN A 162 6.77 4.79 4.52
CA ASN A 162 5.50 5.50 4.52
C ASN A 162 5.21 6.03 3.11
N PRO A 163 4.96 5.14 2.13
CA PRO A 163 4.64 5.56 0.77
C PRO A 163 3.28 6.26 0.74
N PRO A 164 3.10 7.28 -0.11
CA PRO A 164 1.77 7.76 -0.42
C PRO A 164 0.98 6.65 -1.13
N THR A 165 -0.19 6.29 -0.62
CA THR A 165 -1.06 5.25 -1.17
C THR A 165 -2.15 5.88 -2.04
N PRO A 166 -2.69 5.16 -3.05
CA PRO A 166 -3.85 5.65 -3.79
C PRO A 166 -5.05 5.92 -2.87
N LEU A 167 -5.26 5.08 -1.85
CA LEU A 167 -6.37 5.26 -0.91
C LEU A 167 -6.22 6.54 -0.05
N ALA A 168 -5.01 6.89 0.39
CA ALA A 168 -4.76 8.14 1.09
C ALA A 168 -5.13 9.35 0.19
N PHE A 169 -4.72 9.34 -1.08
CA PHE A 169 -5.13 10.37 -2.03
C PHE A 169 -6.65 10.41 -2.23
N VAL A 170 -7.35 9.27 -2.33
CA VAL A 170 -8.82 9.22 -2.39
C VAL A 170 -9.45 9.93 -1.19
N HIS A 171 -8.97 9.67 0.03
CA HIS A 171 -9.46 10.34 1.23
C HIS A 171 -9.29 11.85 1.16
N HIS A 172 -8.13 12.33 0.73
CA HIS A 172 -7.89 13.77 0.56
C HIS A 172 -8.72 14.38 -0.57
N CYS A 173 -8.88 13.70 -1.71
CA CYS A 173 -9.75 14.15 -2.81
C CYS A 173 -11.21 14.32 -2.36
N LEU A 174 -11.75 13.36 -1.59
CA LEU A 174 -13.10 13.48 -1.03
C LEU A 174 -13.21 14.58 0.02
N ALA A 175 -12.14 14.87 0.77
CA ALA A 175 -12.10 15.98 1.72
C ALA A 175 -12.09 17.36 1.03
N LEU A 176 -11.61 17.46 -0.21
CA LEU A 176 -11.65 18.70 -1.01
C LEU A 176 -13.05 19.01 -1.58
N LEU A 177 -13.98 18.05 -1.59
CA LEU A 177 -15.31 18.27 -2.12
C LEU A 177 -16.11 19.23 -1.23
N PRO A 178 -16.79 20.25 -1.81
CA PRO A 178 -17.57 21.20 -1.02
C PRO A 178 -18.64 20.50 -0.19
N ASP A 179 -18.84 20.95 1.04
CA ASP A 179 -19.93 20.47 1.89
C ASP A 179 -21.30 20.68 1.24
N GLY A 180 -22.15 19.66 1.34
CA GLY A 180 -23.47 19.67 0.70
C GLY A 180 -23.47 19.39 -0.82
N SER A 181 -22.30 19.15 -1.43
CA SER A 181 -22.21 18.71 -2.83
C SER A 181 -22.78 17.30 -3.07
N MET A 182 -22.81 16.46 -2.04
CA MET A 182 -23.31 15.08 -2.08
C MET A 182 -23.84 14.65 -0.71
N SER A 183 -24.70 13.63 -0.70
CA SER A 183 -25.16 13.03 0.55
C SER A 183 -24.05 12.20 1.21
N MET A 184 -24.18 11.94 2.52
CA MET A 184 -23.25 11.05 3.23
C MET A 184 -23.25 9.64 2.63
N SER A 185 -24.41 9.15 2.21
CA SER A 185 -24.53 7.83 1.56
C SER A 185 -23.80 7.76 0.23
N ASP A 186 -23.86 8.84 -0.58
CA ASP A 186 -23.14 8.89 -1.86
C ASP A 186 -21.63 8.92 -1.62
N ARG A 187 -21.18 9.72 -0.64
CA ARG A 187 -19.77 9.80 -0.26
C ARG A 187 -19.23 8.45 0.20
N GLU A 188 -19.98 7.72 1.03
CA GLU A 188 -19.62 6.38 1.48
C GLU A 188 -19.54 5.39 0.31
N ALA A 189 -20.52 5.43 -0.61
CA ALA A 189 -20.54 4.56 -1.78
C ALA A 189 -19.35 4.84 -2.73
N ILE A 190 -19.03 6.11 -2.98
CA ILE A 190 -17.84 6.49 -3.77
C ILE A 190 -16.58 5.99 -3.10
N LEU A 191 -16.44 6.17 -1.78
CA LEU A 191 -15.28 5.70 -1.04
C LEU A 191 -15.13 4.17 -1.10
N GLU A 192 -16.22 3.41 -0.98
CA GLU A 192 -16.20 1.95 -1.07
C GLU A 192 -15.77 1.47 -2.46
N ILE A 193 -16.31 2.07 -3.52
CA ILE A 193 -15.92 1.76 -4.91
C ILE A 193 -14.45 2.14 -5.14
N ALA A 194 -14.05 3.34 -4.74
CA ALA A 194 -12.68 3.81 -4.93
C ALA A 194 -11.67 2.92 -4.17
N LYS A 195 -11.99 2.52 -2.93
CA LYS A 195 -11.20 1.53 -2.17
C LYS A 195 -11.00 0.25 -2.98
N PHE A 196 -12.09 -0.35 -3.48
CA PHE A 196 -12.01 -1.56 -4.27
C PHE A 196 -11.17 -1.38 -5.55
N GLN A 197 -11.33 -0.26 -6.27
CA GLN A 197 -10.52 0.04 -7.46
C GLN A 197 -9.03 0.18 -7.13
N THR A 198 -8.70 0.85 -6.01
CA THR A 198 -7.30 0.96 -5.57
C THR A 198 -6.70 -0.40 -5.19
N GLU A 199 -7.50 -1.30 -4.61
CA GLU A 199 -7.07 -2.67 -4.32
C GLU A 199 -6.78 -3.46 -5.60
N LEU A 200 -7.63 -3.33 -6.63
CA LEU A 200 -7.40 -3.94 -7.95
C LEU A 200 -6.12 -3.40 -8.61
N ALA A 201 -5.88 -2.08 -8.52
CA ALA A 201 -4.65 -1.48 -9.03
C ALA A 201 -3.41 -2.00 -8.31
N VAL A 202 -3.50 -2.25 -6.99
CA VAL A 202 -2.41 -2.89 -6.23
C VAL A 202 -2.14 -4.32 -6.72
N HIS A 203 -3.13 -5.06 -7.22
CA HIS A 203 -2.92 -6.41 -7.76
C HIS A 203 -2.23 -6.44 -9.12
N ASP A 204 -2.58 -5.51 -10.00
CA ASP A 204 -2.15 -5.51 -11.40
C ASP A 204 -0.80 -4.81 -11.56
N TYR A 205 0.16 -5.55 -12.13
CA TYR A 205 1.53 -5.06 -12.32
C TYR A 205 1.59 -3.82 -13.24
N SER A 206 0.62 -3.67 -14.15
CA SER A 206 0.51 -2.53 -15.06
C SER A 206 0.44 -1.18 -14.34
N PHE A 207 0.02 -1.16 -13.07
CA PHE A 207 -0.10 0.06 -12.26
C PHE A 207 1.11 0.36 -11.38
N VAL A 208 2.10 -0.54 -11.28
CA VAL A 208 3.26 -0.38 -10.38
C VAL A 208 4.05 0.90 -10.64
N HIS A 209 4.16 1.29 -11.91
CA HIS A 209 4.90 2.48 -12.34
C HIS A 209 4.01 3.73 -12.49
N ILE A 210 2.73 3.61 -12.13
CA ILE A 210 1.76 4.72 -12.19
C ILE A 210 1.69 5.37 -10.81
N ASP A 211 1.80 6.70 -10.79
CA ASP A 211 1.74 7.48 -9.55
C ASP A 211 0.42 7.24 -8.79
N ALA A 212 0.51 7.15 -7.46
CA ALA A 212 -0.63 6.84 -6.61
C ALA A 212 -1.74 7.90 -6.73
N SER A 213 -1.38 9.17 -6.93
CA SER A 213 -2.33 10.26 -7.19
C SER A 213 -3.16 10.05 -8.45
N LYS A 214 -2.57 9.50 -9.53
CA LYS A 214 -3.26 9.22 -10.80
C LYS A 214 -4.23 8.06 -10.64
N ILE A 215 -3.81 7.00 -9.94
CA ILE A 215 -4.68 5.85 -9.62
C ILE A 215 -5.87 6.33 -8.79
N ALA A 216 -5.61 7.13 -7.76
CA ALA A 216 -6.65 7.67 -6.89
C ALA A 216 -7.66 8.53 -7.64
N LEU A 217 -7.20 9.44 -8.51
CA LEU A 217 -8.08 10.30 -9.29
C LEU A 217 -8.93 9.52 -10.29
N ALA A 218 -8.41 8.41 -10.85
CA ALA A 218 -9.18 7.55 -11.75
C ALA A 218 -10.20 6.65 -11.01
N ALA A 219 -9.99 6.43 -9.71
CA ALA A 219 -10.85 5.59 -8.87
C ALA A 219 -12.06 6.34 -8.28
N VAL A 220 -11.99 7.67 -8.21
CA VAL A 220 -13.07 8.59 -7.73
C VAL A 220 -13.92 9.07 -8.89
#